data_AF-A0A2T2X2J6-F1
#
_entry.id   AF-A0A2T2X2J6-F1
#
_cell.length_a   1.000
_cell.length_b   1.000
_cell.length_c   1.000
_cell.angle_alpha   90.00
_cell.angle_beta   90.00
_cell.angle_gamma   90.00
#
_symmetry.space_group_name_H-M   'P 1'
#
loop_
_entity.id
_entity.type
_entity.pdbx_description
1 polymer ?
#
loop_
_entity_poly.entity_id
_entity_poly.type
_entity_poly.pdbx_seq_one_letter_code
_entity_poly.pdbx_strand_id
1 'polypeptide(L)'
;MGITPCILEFGWRSVRHRPRTKRRWSVIQTLMRQRQRFFTVGFYRGAILLFAIWVTEQFPESHSSMAWPILVFGGLYTVTLFLLGLYIKKWRYFQILLASTLIIDTLTWGLLLIQFSSNLSTNAPALLPALSFEGLLYWDVLGGVVGLGAAELLLLNMWVYQKTVRHVAFSPAELSFWMIIVALVACLPIYHLWSERLLTGTKKEKAIGTNYMDFTVSSESPNTSDEIDRDSVTSVVSALTKREQEIYRLLKEGLALTEIASHCHIEYNTVKTHVRNICVKFNVTSRHQLP
;
A
#
# COMPACT_ATOMS: atom_id res chain seq x y z
N MET A 1 24.58 -57.29 -5.92
CA MET A 1 24.88 -56.40 -7.07
C MET A 1 23.64 -56.34 -7.94
N GLY A 2 23.08 -55.15 -8.14
CA GLY A 2 21.84 -54.94 -8.88
C GLY A 2 21.27 -53.57 -8.55
N ILE A 3 21.91 -52.52 -9.06
CA ILE A 3 21.54 -51.12 -8.87
C ILE A 3 20.45 -50.79 -9.91
N THR A 4 19.24 -50.46 -9.47
CA THR A 4 18.21 -49.83 -10.31
C THR A 4 18.27 -48.30 -10.14
N PRO A 5 18.22 -47.52 -11.23
CA PRO A 5 18.47 -46.07 -11.19
C PRO A 5 17.22 -45.27 -10.80
N CYS A 6 17.38 -44.37 -9.83
CA CYS A 6 16.45 -43.29 -9.53
C CYS A 6 16.39 -42.31 -10.72
N ILE A 7 15.29 -42.34 -11.48
CA ILE A 7 14.99 -41.31 -12.47
C ILE A 7 14.42 -40.10 -11.72
N LEU A 8 15.23 -39.04 -11.64
CA LEU A 8 14.84 -37.69 -11.26
C LEU A 8 13.96 -37.09 -12.38
N GLU A 9 12.65 -37.24 -12.28
CA GLU A 9 11.70 -36.46 -13.09
C GLU A 9 11.67 -35.01 -12.55
N PHE A 10 12.34 -34.15 -13.29
CA PHE A 10 12.42 -32.70 -13.13
C PHE A 10 11.00 -32.10 -13.17
N GLY A 11 10.47 -31.75 -11.99
CA GLY A 11 9.19 -31.05 -11.86
C GLY A 11 9.23 -29.71 -12.59
N TRP A 12 8.57 -29.66 -13.75
CA TRP A 12 8.29 -28.43 -14.49
C TRP A 12 7.55 -27.45 -13.58
N ARG A 13 8.26 -26.43 -13.08
CA ARG A 13 7.66 -25.23 -12.50
C ARG A 13 6.76 -24.60 -13.57
N SER A 14 5.45 -24.84 -13.46
CA SER A 14 4.47 -24.07 -14.22
C SER A 14 4.60 -22.61 -13.80
N VAL A 15 5.24 -21.83 -14.67
CA VAL A 15 5.26 -20.37 -14.60
C VAL A 15 3.81 -19.93 -14.75
N ARG A 16 3.15 -19.70 -13.61
CA ARG A 16 1.80 -19.16 -13.51
C ARG A 16 1.75 -17.82 -14.26
N HIS A 17 1.31 -17.85 -15.51
CA HIS A 17 0.86 -16.66 -16.22
C HIS A 17 -0.42 -16.16 -15.54
N ARG A 18 -0.28 -15.24 -14.58
CA ARG A 18 -1.43 -14.46 -14.11
C ARG A 18 -2.07 -13.78 -15.34
N PRO A 19 -3.40 -13.86 -15.54
CA PRO A 19 -4.04 -13.20 -16.66
C PRO A 19 -3.69 -11.71 -16.65
N ARG A 20 -3.10 -11.23 -17.75
CA ARG A 20 -2.58 -9.85 -17.93
C ARG A 20 -3.61 -8.78 -17.53
N THR A 21 -4.89 -9.08 -17.67
CA THR A 21 -6.01 -8.19 -17.34
C THR A 21 -6.13 -7.90 -15.84
N LYS A 22 -6.16 -8.92 -14.97
CA LYS A 22 -6.22 -8.72 -13.49
C LYS A 22 -5.02 -7.94 -12.95
N ARG A 23 -3.82 -8.16 -13.51
CA ARG A 23 -2.61 -7.41 -13.14
C ARG A 23 -2.71 -5.94 -13.56
N ARG A 24 -3.27 -5.67 -14.75
CA ARG A 24 -3.44 -4.31 -15.29
C ARG A 24 -4.46 -3.50 -14.48
N TRP A 25 -5.58 -4.09 -14.08
CA TRP A 25 -6.60 -3.43 -13.24
C TRP A 25 -6.08 -3.10 -11.83
N SER A 26 -5.33 -4.01 -11.21
CA SER A 26 -4.68 -3.75 -9.92
C SER A 26 -3.70 -2.58 -10.00
N VAL A 27 -2.86 -2.54 -11.05
CA VAL A 27 -1.87 -1.47 -11.26
C VAL A 27 -2.55 -0.12 -11.53
N ILE A 28 -3.67 -0.09 -12.25
CA ILE A 28 -4.40 1.17 -12.51
C ILE A 28 -5.05 1.70 -11.23
N GLN A 29 -5.66 0.84 -10.41
CA GLN A 29 -6.26 1.26 -9.14
C GLN A 29 -5.22 1.82 -8.17
N THR A 30 -4.05 1.17 -8.09
CA THR A 30 -2.98 1.67 -7.24
C THR A 30 -2.39 3.00 -7.77
N LEU A 31 -2.45 3.28 -9.08
CA LEU A 31 -2.00 4.56 -9.65
C LEU A 31 -2.96 5.67 -9.28
N MET A 32 -4.26 5.44 -9.47
CA MET A 32 -5.27 6.44 -9.16
C MET A 32 -5.18 6.87 -7.69
N ARG A 33 -5.04 5.89 -6.78
CA ARG A 33 -4.91 6.16 -5.35
C ARG A 33 -3.61 6.92 -5.01
N GLN A 34 -2.46 6.55 -5.60
CA GLN A 34 -1.21 7.29 -5.40
C GLN A 34 -1.25 8.70 -6.01
N ARG A 35 -1.89 8.86 -7.17
CA ARG A 35 -2.01 10.16 -7.85
C ARG A 35 -2.87 11.13 -7.05
N GLN A 36 -3.96 10.66 -6.46
CA GLN A 36 -4.79 11.48 -5.59
C GLN A 36 -4.00 11.96 -4.36
N ARG A 37 -3.23 11.06 -3.73
CA ARG A 37 -2.33 11.43 -2.62
C ARG A 37 -1.28 12.44 -3.05
N PHE A 38 -0.63 12.22 -4.20
CA PHE A 38 0.34 13.17 -4.76
C PHE A 38 -0.25 14.58 -4.94
N PHE A 39 -1.48 14.70 -5.42
CA PHE A 39 -2.14 16.00 -5.53
C PHE A 39 -2.47 16.62 -4.16
N THR A 40 -2.90 15.82 -3.19
CA THR A 40 -3.11 16.30 -1.81
C THR A 40 -1.80 16.82 -1.20
N VAL A 41 -0.66 16.16 -1.47
CA VAL A 41 0.67 16.64 -1.05
C VAL A 41 1.03 17.95 -1.71
N GLY A 42 0.83 18.05 -3.03
CA GLY A 42 1.09 19.28 -3.78
C GLY A 42 0.32 20.48 -3.21
N PHE A 43 -0.95 20.26 -2.83
CA PHE A 43 -1.76 21.28 -2.17
C PHE A 43 -1.22 21.67 -0.79
N TYR A 44 -0.88 20.67 0.05
CA TYR A 44 -0.30 20.90 1.38
C TYR A 44 1.03 21.67 1.30
N ARG A 45 1.88 21.36 0.32
CA ARG A 45 3.12 22.12 0.05
C ARG A 45 2.86 23.56 -0.34
N GLY A 46 1.88 23.79 -1.20
CA GLY A 46 1.44 25.15 -1.54
C GLY A 46 1.05 25.94 -0.28
N ALA A 47 0.31 25.32 0.64
CA ALA A 47 -0.06 25.94 1.91
C ALA A 47 1.15 26.20 2.82
N ILE A 48 2.11 25.26 2.92
CA ILE A 48 3.36 25.48 3.69
C ILE A 48 4.17 26.62 3.09
N LEU A 49 4.30 26.71 1.77
CA LEU A 49 5.04 27.78 1.12
C LEU A 49 4.38 29.14 1.36
N LEU A 50 3.05 29.22 1.31
CA LEU A 50 2.31 30.43 1.66
C LEU A 50 2.53 30.83 3.13
N PHE A 51 2.51 29.85 4.04
CA PHE A 51 2.81 30.09 5.46
C PHE A 51 4.26 30.55 5.66
N ALA A 52 5.22 29.94 4.96
CA ALA A 52 6.63 30.33 5.03
C ALA A 52 6.85 31.75 4.48
N ILE A 53 6.21 32.11 3.37
CA ILE A 53 6.21 33.48 2.83
C ILE A 53 5.68 34.46 3.89
N TRP A 54 4.53 34.13 4.50
CA TRP A 54 3.95 34.96 5.55
C TRP A 54 4.87 35.11 6.77
N VAL A 55 5.50 34.02 7.23
CA VAL A 55 6.49 34.07 8.32
C VAL A 55 7.69 34.94 7.95
N THR A 56 8.21 34.84 6.72
CA THR A 56 9.34 35.67 6.28
C THR A 56 8.98 37.16 6.13
N GLU A 57 7.73 37.49 5.85
CA GLU A 57 7.26 38.89 5.84
C GLU A 57 7.08 39.44 7.27
N GLN A 58 6.62 38.62 8.21
CA GLN A 58 6.33 39.04 9.59
C GLN A 58 7.57 39.07 10.50
N PHE A 59 8.61 38.28 10.20
CA PHE A 59 9.85 38.20 10.98
C PHE A 59 11.07 38.58 10.13
N PRO A 60 11.31 39.88 9.87
CA PRO A 60 12.29 40.36 8.89
C PRO A 60 13.76 40.26 9.32
N GLU A 61 14.08 39.65 10.47
CA GLU A 61 15.46 39.58 10.99
C GLU A 61 16.39 38.66 10.18
N SER A 62 15.88 37.88 9.20
CA SER A 62 16.76 37.11 8.31
C SER A 62 17.35 37.99 7.21
N HIS A 63 18.36 38.79 7.53
CA HIS A 63 19.20 39.58 6.60
C HIS A 63 20.06 38.70 5.66
N SER A 64 19.54 37.58 5.17
CA SER A 64 20.18 36.79 4.12
C SER A 64 19.39 36.92 2.82
N SER A 65 20.03 37.44 1.78
CA SER A 65 19.51 37.51 0.41
C SER A 65 19.10 36.14 -0.19
N MET A 66 19.31 35.04 0.55
CA MET A 66 19.11 33.66 0.11
C MET A 66 17.71 33.10 0.42
N ALA A 67 16.94 33.67 1.35
CA ALA A 67 15.63 33.11 1.75
C ALA A 67 14.57 33.20 0.63
N TRP A 68 14.47 34.37 -0.01
CA TRP A 68 13.54 34.60 -1.13
C TRP A 68 13.80 33.68 -2.35
N PRO A 69 15.05 33.52 -2.83
CA PRO A 69 15.37 32.56 -3.88
C PRO A 69 14.93 31.12 -3.56
N ILE A 70 15.10 30.67 -2.31
CA ILE A 70 14.72 29.31 -1.89
C ILE A 70 13.20 29.14 -1.96
N LEU A 71 12.43 30.13 -1.48
CA LEU A 71 10.97 30.10 -1.53
C LEU A 71 10.41 30.17 -2.95
N VAL A 72 10.97 31.05 -3.80
CA VAL A 72 10.57 31.16 -5.21
C VAL A 72 10.90 29.89 -5.98
N PHE A 73 12.10 29.33 -5.76
CA PHE A 73 12.50 28.06 -6.37
C PHE A 73 11.60 26.91 -5.92
N GLY A 74 11.28 26.82 -4.63
CA GLY A 74 10.34 25.85 -4.08
C GLY A 74 8.94 25.97 -4.69
N GLY A 75 8.42 27.19 -4.85
CA GLY A 75 7.15 27.46 -5.51
C GLY A 75 7.14 27.03 -6.97
N LEU A 76 8.10 27.50 -7.77
CA LEU A 76 8.19 27.15 -9.20
C LEU A 76 8.37 25.63 -9.40
N TYR A 77 9.13 25.00 -8.52
CA TYR A 77 9.36 23.57 -8.52
C TYR A 77 8.07 22.79 -8.25
N THR A 78 7.29 23.16 -7.23
CA THR A 78 6.02 22.48 -6.91
C THR A 78 5.01 22.56 -8.05
N VAL A 79 4.89 23.72 -8.72
CA VAL A 79 4.04 23.89 -9.90
C VAL A 79 4.53 23.00 -11.05
N THR A 80 5.85 22.96 -11.29
CA THR A 80 6.44 22.13 -12.35
C THR A 80 6.17 20.64 -12.13
N LEU A 81 6.35 20.15 -10.90
CA LEU A 81 6.03 18.76 -10.54
C LEU A 81 4.54 18.44 -10.67
N PHE A 82 3.67 19.37 -10.30
CA PHE A 82 2.23 19.22 -10.44
C PHE A 82 1.85 19.01 -11.92
N LEU A 83 2.38 19.86 -12.81
CA LEU A 83 2.18 19.73 -14.26
C LEU A 83 2.76 18.43 -14.83
N LEU A 84 3.96 18.03 -14.38
CA LEU A 84 4.60 16.80 -14.83
C LEU A 84 3.85 15.55 -14.34
N GLY A 85 3.28 15.59 -13.14
CA GLY A 85 2.39 14.56 -12.59
C GLY A 85 1.06 14.44 -13.34
N LEU A 86 0.57 15.52 -13.97
CA LEU A 86 -0.58 15.48 -14.88
C LEU A 86 -0.25 14.77 -16.20
N TYR A 87 0.98 14.92 -16.68
CA TYR A 87 1.42 14.38 -17.97
C TYR A 87 1.77 12.87 -17.92
N ILE A 88 2.39 12.40 -16.84
CA ILE A 88 2.90 11.02 -16.77
C ILE A 88 1.76 10.00 -16.57
N LYS A 89 1.55 9.13 -17.58
CA LYS A 89 0.55 8.04 -17.56
C LYS A 89 1.09 6.68 -17.13
N LYS A 90 2.40 6.46 -17.18
CA LYS A 90 3.02 5.14 -16.90
C LYS A 90 3.50 5.07 -15.44
N TRP A 91 3.18 3.98 -14.75
CA TRP A 91 3.55 3.73 -13.35
C TRP A 91 5.02 3.97 -13.06
N ARG A 92 5.91 3.39 -13.85
CA ARG A 92 7.36 3.42 -13.59
C ARG A 92 7.91 4.84 -13.58
N TYR A 93 7.54 5.66 -14.56
CA TYR A 93 7.97 7.06 -14.62
C TYR A 93 7.38 7.90 -13.48
N PHE A 94 6.17 7.57 -13.02
CA PHE A 94 5.56 8.24 -11.88
C PHE A 94 6.34 7.94 -10.58
N GLN A 95 6.83 6.71 -10.38
CA GLN A 95 7.68 6.40 -9.22
C GLN A 95 9.02 7.13 -9.27
N ILE A 96 9.61 7.28 -10.46
CA ILE A 96 10.85 8.04 -10.64
C ILE A 96 10.61 9.52 -10.30
N LEU A 97 9.49 10.10 -10.74
CA LEU A 97 9.10 11.46 -10.40
C LEU A 97 8.99 11.66 -8.87
N LEU A 98 8.30 10.75 -8.18
CA LEU A 98 8.16 10.78 -6.72
C LEU A 98 9.53 10.68 -6.02
N ALA A 99 10.42 9.81 -6.52
CA ALA A 99 11.78 9.66 -6.00
C ALA A 99 12.63 10.92 -6.18
N SER A 100 12.63 11.48 -7.39
CA SER A 100 13.33 12.75 -7.64
C SER A 100 12.77 13.87 -6.77
N THR A 101 11.47 13.78 -6.45
CA THR A 101 10.83 14.78 -5.60
C THR A 101 11.38 14.75 -4.19
N LEU A 102 11.31 13.60 -3.54
CA LEU A 102 11.81 13.41 -2.19
C LEU A 102 13.30 13.81 -2.06
N ILE A 103 14.12 13.56 -3.07
CA ILE A 103 15.53 13.99 -3.10
C ILE A 103 15.63 15.52 -3.07
N ILE A 104 14.88 16.22 -3.92
CA ILE A 104 14.92 17.68 -4.01
C ILE A 104 14.38 18.31 -2.72
N ASP A 105 13.34 17.74 -2.11
CA ASP A 105 12.85 18.23 -0.82
C ASP A 105 13.89 18.04 0.27
N THR A 106 14.56 16.88 0.30
CA THR A 106 15.66 16.60 1.25
C THR A 106 16.77 17.65 1.12
N LEU A 107 17.14 18.03 -0.12
CA LEU A 107 18.12 19.09 -0.36
C LEU A 107 17.61 20.46 0.12
N THR A 108 16.33 20.76 -0.12
CA THR A 108 15.70 22.01 0.31
C THR A 108 15.68 22.11 1.84
N TRP A 109 15.32 21.03 2.52
CA TRP A 109 15.39 20.89 3.97
C TRP A 109 16.81 21.10 4.50
N GLY A 110 17.82 20.51 3.85
CA GLY A 110 19.23 20.74 4.20
C GLY A 110 19.64 22.20 4.10
N LEU A 111 19.26 22.90 3.03
CA LEU A 111 19.53 24.34 2.85
C LEU A 111 18.82 25.18 3.92
N LEU A 112 17.55 24.89 4.21
CA LEU A 112 16.80 25.56 5.27
C LEU A 112 17.45 25.35 6.65
N LEU A 113 17.90 24.13 6.95
CA LEU A 113 18.60 23.84 8.20
C LEU A 113 19.89 24.63 8.32
N ILE A 114 20.70 24.75 7.26
CA ILE A 114 21.92 25.57 7.30
C ILE A 114 21.56 27.04 7.57
N GLN A 115 20.49 27.54 6.96
CA GLN A 115 20.03 28.92 7.11
C GLN A 115 19.52 29.22 8.54
N PHE A 116 18.66 28.36 9.08
CA PHE A 116 18.02 28.52 10.39
C PHE A 116 18.89 28.04 11.57
N SER A 117 19.91 27.21 11.33
CA SER A 117 20.88 26.77 12.35
C SER A 117 22.09 27.71 12.50
N SER A 118 21.95 28.95 12.02
CA SER A 118 23.01 29.97 12.07
C SER A 118 23.40 30.37 13.49
N ASN A 119 22.52 30.16 14.49
CA ASN A 119 22.71 30.43 15.91
C ASN A 119 22.59 29.14 16.75
N LEU A 120 23.22 29.09 17.94
CA LEU A 120 23.21 27.89 18.81
C LEU A 120 21.86 27.60 19.46
N SER A 121 21.03 28.62 19.61
CA SER A 121 19.76 28.53 20.34
C SER A 121 18.58 28.12 19.46
N THR A 122 18.79 27.90 18.16
CA THR A 122 17.67 27.62 17.26
C THR A 122 17.25 26.15 17.31
N ASN A 123 15.96 25.94 17.57
CA ASN A 123 15.29 24.63 17.53
C ASN A 123 15.10 24.11 16.09
N ALA A 124 15.99 24.46 15.16
CA ALA A 124 15.91 24.08 13.75
C ALA A 124 15.77 22.55 13.52
N PRO A 125 16.42 21.67 14.31
CA PRO A 125 16.21 20.23 14.21
C PRO A 125 14.76 19.77 14.44
N ALA A 126 13.92 20.56 15.11
CA ALA A 126 12.52 20.23 15.35
C ALA A 126 11.68 20.10 14.07
N LEU A 127 12.18 20.63 12.95
CA LEU A 127 11.48 20.56 11.67
C LEU A 127 11.75 19.26 10.91
N LEU A 128 12.82 18.53 11.24
CA LEU A 128 13.23 17.29 10.57
C LEU A 128 12.18 16.17 10.53
N PRO A 129 11.30 15.97 11.54
CA PRO A 129 10.25 14.97 11.46
C PRO A 129 9.28 15.20 10.29
N ALA A 130 9.12 16.46 9.83
CA ALA A 130 8.28 16.79 8.69
C ALA A 130 8.74 16.11 7.40
N LEU A 131 10.06 15.90 7.23
CA LEU A 131 10.61 15.16 6.08
C LEU A 131 10.16 13.69 6.09
N SER A 132 10.05 13.07 7.26
CA SER A 132 9.51 11.71 7.38
C SER A 132 8.02 11.66 7.07
N PHE A 133 7.25 12.66 7.52
CA PHE A 133 5.84 12.77 7.19
C PHE A 133 5.60 13.02 5.69
N GLU A 134 6.47 13.79 5.07
CA GLU A 134 6.50 14.01 3.63
C GLU A 134 6.79 12.71 2.86
N GLY A 135 7.76 11.93 3.35
CA GLY A 135 8.03 10.58 2.85
C GLY A 135 6.82 9.64 2.95
N LEU A 136 6.08 9.66 4.07
CA LEU A 136 4.86 8.86 4.24
C LEU A 136 3.82 9.16 3.15
N LEU A 137 3.72 10.41 2.72
CA LEU A 137 2.74 10.77 1.69
C LEU A 137 3.09 10.21 0.31
N TYR A 138 4.37 9.95 0.03
CA TYR A 138 4.84 9.39 -1.24
C TYR A 138 4.68 7.88 -1.36
N TRP A 139 5.25 7.15 -0.40
CA TRP A 139 5.32 5.68 -0.45
C TRP A 139 4.76 4.99 0.80
N ASP A 140 3.87 5.66 1.54
CA ASP A 140 3.36 5.17 2.82
C ASP A 140 4.55 4.79 3.72
N VAL A 141 4.49 3.63 4.39
CA VAL A 141 5.53 3.12 5.29
C VAL A 141 6.95 3.18 4.71
N LEU A 142 7.14 2.78 3.45
CA LEU A 142 8.49 2.76 2.85
C LEU A 142 9.05 4.18 2.73
N GLY A 143 8.21 5.12 2.30
CA GLY A 143 8.61 6.52 2.18
C GLY A 143 8.85 7.17 3.54
N GLY A 144 8.06 6.83 4.55
CA GLY A 144 8.27 7.29 5.92
C GLY A 144 9.62 6.84 6.50
N VAL A 145 10.00 5.58 6.27
CA VAL A 145 11.31 5.04 6.68
C VAL A 145 12.45 5.72 5.93
N VAL A 146 12.31 5.90 4.61
CA VAL A 146 13.32 6.60 3.80
C VAL A 146 13.46 8.06 4.26
N GLY A 147 12.34 8.75 4.52
CA GLY A 147 12.33 10.12 5.01
C GLY A 147 12.91 10.26 6.41
N LEU A 148 12.67 9.29 7.30
CA LEU A 148 13.32 9.24 8.62
C LEU A 148 14.85 9.08 8.48
N GLY A 149 15.32 8.15 7.66
CA GLY A 149 16.75 7.97 7.41
C GLY A 149 17.39 9.23 6.81
N ALA A 150 16.70 9.91 5.89
CA ALA A 150 17.15 11.17 5.34
C ALA A 150 17.22 12.29 6.40
N ALA A 151 16.24 12.35 7.30
CA ALA A 151 16.18 13.33 8.38
C ALA A 151 17.35 13.16 9.37
N GLU A 152 17.62 11.92 9.79
CA GLU A 152 18.76 11.60 10.66
C GLU A 152 20.11 11.91 9.98
N LEU A 153 20.23 11.58 8.69
CA LEU A 153 21.43 11.88 7.93
C LEU A 153 21.66 13.39 7.81
N LEU A 154 20.61 14.17 7.55
CA LEU A 154 20.68 15.62 7.52
C LEU A 154 21.10 16.20 8.89
N LEU A 155 20.55 15.68 9.99
CA LEU A 155 20.91 16.11 11.34
C LEU A 155 22.39 15.88 11.63
N LEU A 156 22.89 14.69 11.30
CA LEU A 156 24.28 14.32 11.49
C LEU A 156 25.20 15.17 10.58
N ASN A 157 24.81 15.38 9.31
CA ASN A 157 25.56 16.21 8.39
C ASN A 157 25.62 17.67 8.85
N MET A 158 24.51 18.21 9.35
CA MET A 158 24.44 19.55 9.93
C MET A 158 25.37 19.69 11.14
N TRP A 159 25.36 18.72 12.06
CA TRP A 159 26.26 18.73 13.22
C TRP A 159 27.74 18.66 12.81
N VAL A 160 28.08 17.80 11.86
CA VAL A 160 29.44 17.72 11.30
C VAL A 160 29.85 19.06 10.69
N TYR A 161 28.98 19.66 9.86
CA TYR A 161 29.21 20.96 9.25
C TYR A 161 29.44 22.07 10.29
N GLN A 162 28.60 22.13 11.32
CA GLN A 162 28.76 23.11 12.39
C GLN A 162 30.05 22.89 13.19
N LYS A 163 30.46 21.63 13.40
CA LYS A 163 31.66 21.28 14.16
C LYS A 163 32.93 21.60 13.39
N THR A 164 32.96 21.30 12.10
CA THR A 164 34.16 21.42 11.25
C THR A 164 34.32 22.82 10.65
N VAL A 165 33.23 23.44 10.19
CA VAL A 165 33.29 24.72 9.45
C VAL A 165 33.02 25.91 10.35
N ARG A 166 32.00 25.83 11.21
CA ARG A 166 31.56 26.97 12.03
C ARG A 166 32.20 26.97 13.42
N HIS A 167 32.69 25.83 13.89
CA HIS A 167 33.20 25.61 15.26
C HIS A 167 32.19 25.97 16.37
N VAL A 168 30.89 25.92 16.05
CA VAL A 168 29.81 26.24 16.99
C VAL A 168 28.77 25.11 17.04
N ALA A 169 29.24 23.87 16.99
CA ALA A 169 28.35 22.71 17.11
C ALA A 169 27.78 22.57 18.53
N PHE A 170 26.51 22.17 18.59
CA PHE A 170 25.87 21.75 19.84
C PHE A 170 26.51 20.50 20.43
N SER A 171 26.28 20.31 21.73
CA SER A 171 26.83 19.20 22.50
C SER A 171 26.42 17.84 21.90
N PRO A 172 27.26 16.80 21.95
CA PRO A 172 26.89 15.45 21.54
C PRO A 172 25.62 14.91 22.25
N ALA A 173 25.35 15.39 23.47
CA ALA A 173 24.13 15.06 24.20
C ALA A 173 22.87 15.64 23.52
N GLU A 174 22.94 16.88 23.04
CA GLU A 174 21.84 17.55 22.32
C GLU A 174 21.61 16.89 20.95
N LEU A 175 22.67 16.49 20.25
CA LEU A 175 22.55 15.71 19.02
C LEU A 175 21.78 14.39 19.27
N SER A 176 22.18 13.66 20.31
CA SER A 176 21.55 12.39 20.67
C SER A 176 20.08 12.57 21.05
N PHE A 177 19.78 13.64 21.81
CA PHE A 177 18.42 14.02 22.15
C PHE A 177 17.55 14.28 20.91
N TRP A 178 18.02 15.08 19.96
CA TRP A 178 17.28 15.37 18.73
C TRP A 178 17.12 14.15 17.83
N MET A 179 18.14 13.30 17.71
CA MET A 179 18.03 12.02 16.98
C MET A 179 16.91 11.15 17.55
N ILE A 180 16.84 11.00 18.89
CA ILE A 180 15.80 10.22 19.56
C ILE A 180 14.42 10.85 19.35
N ILE A 181 14.30 12.18 19.50
CA ILE A 181 13.02 12.88 19.30
C ILE A 181 12.52 12.72 17.87
N VAL A 182 13.38 12.93 16.87
CA VAL A 182 13.01 12.81 15.46
C VAL A 182 12.57 11.39 15.15
N ALA A 183 13.32 10.38 15.61
CA ALA A 183 12.96 8.98 15.45
C ALA A 183 11.62 8.65 16.11
N LEU A 184 11.39 9.10 17.35
CA LEU A 184 10.16 8.81 18.09
C LEU A 184 8.94 9.42 17.40
N VAL A 185 9.02 10.71 17.05
CA VAL A 185 7.92 11.45 16.42
C VAL A 185 7.59 10.86 15.04
N ALA A 186 8.61 10.49 14.26
CA ALA A 186 8.42 9.85 12.96
C ALA A 186 7.88 8.41 13.05
N CYS A 187 8.32 7.64 14.07
CA CYS A 187 7.93 6.24 14.22
C CYS A 187 6.44 6.06 14.49
N LEU A 188 5.77 6.98 15.21
CA LEU A 188 4.35 6.86 15.55
C LEU A 188 3.43 6.69 14.32
N PRO A 189 3.43 7.59 13.32
CA PRO A 189 2.59 7.43 12.14
C PRO A 189 3.06 6.29 11.22
N ILE A 190 4.37 6.01 11.17
CA ILE A 190 4.90 4.85 10.43
C ILE A 190 4.34 3.55 11.02
N TYR A 191 4.39 3.42 12.34
CA TYR A 191 3.86 2.27 13.07
C TYR A 191 2.34 2.15 12.89
N HIS A 192 1.61 3.25 13.01
CA HIS A 192 0.16 3.27 12.80
C HIS A 192 -0.20 2.72 11.41
N LEU A 193 0.37 3.27 10.33
CA LEU A 193 0.12 2.80 8.96
C LEU A 193 0.57 1.34 8.75
N TRP A 194 1.69 0.94 9.34
CA TRP A 194 2.18 -0.43 9.24
C TRP A 194 1.24 -1.41 9.93
N SER A 195 0.74 -1.07 11.12
CA SER A 195 -0.21 -1.87 11.88
C SER A 195 -1.54 -2.05 11.13
N GLU A 196 -2.07 -1.00 10.51
CA GLU A 196 -3.29 -1.09 9.69
C GLU A 196 -3.10 -2.02 8.48
N ARG A 197 -1.93 -1.98 7.84
CA ARG A 197 -1.61 -2.86 6.72
C ARG A 197 -1.51 -4.33 7.14
N LEU A 198 -0.94 -4.60 8.31
CA LEU A 198 -0.91 -5.94 8.88
C LEU A 198 -2.31 -6.43 9.24
N LEU A 199 -3.12 -5.59 9.88
CA LEU A 199 -4.49 -5.93 10.28
C LEU A 199 -5.41 -6.15 9.07
N THR A 200 -5.23 -5.40 7.99
CA THR A 200 -5.99 -5.62 6.75
C THR A 200 -5.51 -6.86 5.99
N GLY A 201 -4.21 -7.16 6.02
CA GLY A 201 -3.65 -8.42 5.52
C GLY A 201 -4.24 -9.62 6.24
N THR A 202 -4.22 -9.60 7.58
CA THR A 202 -4.76 -10.68 8.42
C THR A 202 -6.28 -10.74 8.35
N LYS A 203 -7.03 -9.62 8.31
CA LYS A 203 -8.49 -9.63 8.11
C LYS A 203 -8.89 -10.19 6.75
N LYS A 204 -8.08 -9.99 5.69
CA LYS A 204 -8.35 -10.59 4.39
C LYS A 204 -8.12 -12.10 4.42
N GLU A 205 -7.11 -12.57 5.14
CA GLU A 205 -6.84 -13.99 5.38
C GLU A 205 -7.90 -14.65 6.29
N LYS A 206 -8.28 -13.97 7.38
CA LYS A 206 -9.34 -14.41 8.30
C LYS A 206 -10.72 -14.34 7.64
N ALA A 207 -11.09 -13.34 6.84
CA ALA A 207 -12.37 -13.36 6.11
C ALA A 207 -12.45 -14.50 5.06
N ILE A 208 -11.29 -14.99 4.59
CA ILE A 208 -11.20 -16.18 3.73
C ILE A 208 -11.30 -17.47 4.58
N GLY A 209 -10.74 -17.50 5.80
CA GLY A 209 -10.78 -18.67 6.70
C GLY A 209 -12.00 -18.79 7.64
N THR A 210 -12.62 -17.68 8.04
CA THR A 210 -13.75 -17.59 8.98
C THR A 210 -15.09 -17.82 8.29
N ASN A 211 -15.18 -17.62 6.97
CA ASN A 211 -16.31 -18.15 6.18
C ASN A 211 -16.24 -19.69 5.98
N TYR A 212 -15.28 -20.37 6.59
CA TYR A 212 -15.02 -21.80 6.39
C TYR A 212 -15.12 -22.66 7.65
N MET A 213 -15.32 -22.04 8.82
CA MET A 213 -15.43 -22.71 10.11
C MET A 213 -16.60 -22.10 10.89
N ASP A 214 -17.81 -22.27 10.35
CA ASP A 214 -19.04 -22.25 11.16
C ASP A 214 -20.11 -23.08 10.44
N PHE A 215 -19.99 -24.40 10.56
CA PHE A 215 -21.12 -25.31 10.42
C PHE A 215 -20.77 -26.64 11.09
N THR A 216 -20.60 -26.62 12.42
CA THR A 216 -20.69 -27.83 13.22
C THR A 216 -22.16 -28.14 13.46
N VAL A 217 -22.61 -29.22 12.82
CA VAL A 217 -23.70 -30.15 13.19
C VAL A 217 -24.53 -29.70 14.40
N SER A 218 -25.73 -29.20 14.14
CA SER A 218 -26.88 -29.44 14.99
C SER A 218 -27.96 -30.09 14.15
N SER A 219 -28.17 -31.37 14.46
CA SER A 219 -29.27 -32.19 14.01
C SER A 219 -30.57 -31.66 14.59
N GLU A 220 -31.46 -31.14 13.74
CA GLU A 220 -32.89 -31.24 13.99
C GLU A 220 -33.68 -31.11 12.68
N SER A 221 -34.36 -32.21 12.33
CA SER A 221 -35.46 -32.25 11.37
C SER A 221 -36.70 -31.66 12.07
N PRO A 222 -37.56 -30.89 11.38
CA PRO A 222 -38.72 -31.57 10.79
C PRO A 222 -39.23 -30.99 9.45
N ASN A 223 -39.77 -31.91 8.64
CA ASN A 223 -40.81 -31.75 7.63
C ASN A 223 -41.43 -30.35 7.42
N THR A 224 -41.39 -29.85 6.19
CA THR A 224 -42.61 -29.34 5.54
C THR A 224 -42.53 -29.53 4.03
N SER A 225 -43.56 -30.17 3.51
CA SER A 225 -43.91 -30.34 2.11
C SER A 225 -44.01 -29.01 1.38
N ASP A 226 -43.30 -28.87 0.26
CA ASP A 226 -43.74 -28.08 -0.89
C ASP A 226 -43.25 -28.78 -2.16
N GLU A 227 -44.19 -29.15 -3.03
CA GLU A 227 -43.96 -29.72 -4.35
C GLU A 227 -43.18 -28.71 -5.22
N ILE A 228 -41.86 -28.86 -5.27
CA ILE A 228 -41.05 -28.19 -6.29
C ILE A 228 -41.29 -28.94 -7.61
N ASP A 229 -41.94 -28.25 -8.53
CA ASP A 229 -42.19 -28.65 -9.92
C ASP A 229 -40.93 -29.29 -10.55
N ARG A 230 -40.99 -30.62 -10.72
CA ARG A 230 -39.87 -31.47 -11.18
C ARG A 230 -39.44 -31.12 -12.61
N ASP A 231 -40.31 -30.47 -13.39
CA ASP A 231 -40.03 -30.05 -14.76
C ASP A 231 -39.19 -28.75 -14.79
N SER A 232 -39.38 -27.85 -13.82
CA SER A 232 -38.61 -26.60 -13.71
C SER A 232 -37.12 -26.85 -13.39
N VAL A 233 -36.81 -27.78 -12.48
CA VAL A 233 -35.42 -28.11 -12.08
C VAL A 233 -34.64 -28.73 -13.24
N THR A 234 -35.29 -29.57 -14.04
CA THR A 234 -34.68 -30.24 -15.19
C THR A 234 -34.30 -29.23 -16.30
N SER A 235 -35.11 -28.17 -16.47
CA SER A 235 -34.84 -27.09 -17.42
C SER A 235 -33.63 -26.22 -17.01
N VAL A 236 -33.44 -25.97 -15.71
CA VAL A 236 -32.30 -25.17 -15.22
C VAL A 236 -31.01 -25.98 -15.23
N VAL A 237 -31.08 -27.28 -14.93
CA VAL A 237 -29.92 -28.17 -14.98
C VAL A 237 -29.39 -28.32 -16.41
N SER A 238 -30.26 -28.33 -17.42
CA SER A 238 -29.84 -28.38 -18.83
C SER A 238 -29.24 -27.06 -19.35
N ALA A 239 -29.53 -25.92 -18.71
CA ALA A 239 -28.94 -24.61 -19.01
C ALA A 239 -27.54 -24.38 -18.38
N LEU A 240 -27.09 -25.29 -17.52
CA LEU A 240 -25.73 -25.28 -16.98
C LEU A 240 -24.73 -25.71 -18.05
N THR A 241 -23.55 -25.11 -18.05
CA THR A 241 -22.45 -25.62 -18.89
C THR A 241 -22.03 -27.01 -18.43
N LYS A 242 -21.43 -27.83 -19.32
CA LYS A 242 -20.93 -29.17 -18.97
C LYS A 242 -20.10 -29.17 -17.69
N ARG A 243 -19.30 -28.12 -17.51
CA ARG A 243 -18.43 -27.96 -16.35
C ARG A 243 -19.19 -27.58 -15.06
N GLU A 244 -20.22 -26.75 -15.19
CA GLU A 244 -21.08 -26.40 -14.06
C GLU A 244 -21.97 -27.57 -13.64
N GLN A 245 -22.40 -28.43 -14.57
CA GLN A 245 -23.15 -29.66 -14.27
C GLN A 245 -22.31 -30.65 -13.46
N GLU A 246 -21.04 -30.84 -13.84
CA GLU A 246 -20.11 -31.71 -13.10
C GLU A 246 -19.90 -31.20 -11.67
N ILE A 247 -19.67 -29.90 -11.51
CA ILE A 247 -19.50 -29.27 -10.19
C ILE A 247 -20.80 -29.34 -9.36
N TYR A 248 -21.96 -29.16 -9.99
CA TYR A 248 -23.26 -29.27 -9.33
C TYR A 248 -23.53 -30.69 -8.79
N ARG A 249 -23.15 -31.74 -9.53
CA ARG A 249 -23.25 -33.13 -9.05
C ARG A 249 -22.40 -33.38 -7.81
N LEU A 250 -21.14 -32.92 -7.83
CA LEU A 250 -20.24 -33.07 -6.68
C LEU A 250 -20.72 -32.23 -5.47
N LEU A 251 -21.36 -31.09 -5.70
CA LEU A 251 -22.01 -30.33 -4.63
C LEU A 251 -23.19 -31.07 -4.00
N LYS A 252 -24.00 -31.78 -4.82
CA LYS A 252 -25.10 -32.63 -4.36
C LYS A 252 -24.63 -33.81 -3.51
N GLU A 253 -23.46 -34.33 -3.82
CA GLU A 253 -22.80 -35.39 -3.05
C GLU A 253 -22.25 -34.88 -1.70
N GLY A 254 -22.32 -33.57 -1.43
CA GLY A 254 -21.90 -32.97 -0.16
C GLY A 254 -20.39 -32.70 -0.06
N LEU A 255 -19.65 -32.84 -1.16
CA LEU A 255 -18.20 -32.63 -1.19
C LEU A 255 -17.82 -31.19 -0.87
N ALA A 256 -16.73 -31.02 -0.13
CA ALA A 256 -16.15 -29.70 0.11
C ALA A 256 -15.61 -29.12 -1.21
N LEU A 257 -15.64 -27.80 -1.34
CA LEU A 257 -15.14 -27.10 -2.53
C LEU A 257 -13.66 -27.40 -2.83
N THR A 258 -12.87 -27.74 -1.81
CA THR A 258 -11.49 -28.20 -1.92
C THR A 258 -11.38 -29.61 -2.50
N GLU A 259 -12.31 -30.49 -2.17
CA GLU A 259 -12.38 -31.86 -2.71
C GLU A 259 -12.87 -31.84 -4.16
N ILE A 260 -13.87 -30.99 -4.46
CA ILE A 260 -14.33 -30.72 -5.82
C ILE A 260 -13.18 -30.19 -6.67
N ALA A 261 -12.34 -29.29 -6.14
CA ALA A 261 -11.16 -28.77 -6.83
C ALA A 261 -10.18 -29.89 -7.21
N SER A 262 -9.93 -30.83 -6.31
CA SER A 262 -9.09 -32.00 -6.55
C SER A 262 -9.72 -32.95 -7.57
N HIS A 263 -11.00 -33.29 -7.41
CA HIS A 263 -11.74 -34.18 -8.32
C HIS A 263 -11.74 -33.64 -9.75
N CYS A 264 -12.03 -32.35 -9.88
CA CYS A 264 -12.12 -31.67 -11.16
C CYS A 264 -10.75 -31.21 -11.68
N HIS A 265 -9.64 -31.39 -10.93
CA HIS A 265 -8.29 -30.91 -11.31
C HIS A 265 -8.25 -29.41 -11.66
N ILE A 266 -8.98 -28.58 -10.92
CA ILE A 266 -9.04 -27.13 -11.11
C ILE A 266 -8.74 -26.38 -9.83
N GLU A 267 -8.32 -25.12 -9.95
CA GLU A 267 -8.05 -24.29 -8.79
C GLU A 267 -9.34 -24.05 -7.98
N TYR A 268 -9.22 -24.11 -6.66
CA TYR A 268 -10.29 -23.83 -5.70
C TYR A 268 -11.06 -22.52 -5.99
N ASN A 269 -10.36 -21.46 -6.40
CA ASN A 269 -10.99 -20.17 -6.77
C ASN A 269 -11.87 -20.27 -8.02
N THR A 270 -11.50 -21.16 -8.95
CA THR A 270 -12.27 -21.44 -10.17
C THR A 270 -13.54 -22.21 -9.80
N VAL A 271 -13.45 -23.21 -8.92
CA VAL A 271 -14.62 -23.90 -8.37
C VAL A 271 -15.57 -22.89 -7.71
N LYS A 272 -15.06 -21.99 -6.86
CA LYS A 272 -15.89 -20.94 -6.21
C LYS A 272 -16.63 -20.05 -7.22
N THR A 273 -15.97 -19.73 -8.34
CA THR A 273 -16.59 -18.93 -9.42
C THR A 273 -17.70 -19.72 -10.11
N HIS A 274 -17.46 -21.00 -10.41
CA HIS A 274 -18.49 -21.87 -10.98
C HIS A 274 -19.68 -22.05 -10.03
N VAL A 275 -19.45 -22.26 -8.72
CA VAL A 275 -20.52 -22.36 -7.73
C VAL A 275 -21.34 -21.08 -7.64
N ARG A 276 -20.70 -19.90 -7.70
CA ARG A 276 -21.43 -18.63 -7.75
C ARG A 276 -22.33 -18.55 -8.99
N ASN A 277 -21.81 -18.93 -10.16
CA ASN A 277 -22.59 -18.90 -11.40
C ASN A 277 -23.75 -19.91 -11.36
N ILE A 278 -23.54 -21.08 -10.77
CA ILE A 278 -24.58 -22.08 -10.51
C ILE A 278 -25.67 -21.47 -9.63
N CYS A 279 -25.33 -20.90 -8.46
CA CYS A 279 -26.32 -20.27 -7.58
C CYS A 279 -27.11 -19.14 -8.27
N VAL A 280 -26.46 -18.33 -9.11
CA VAL A 280 -27.13 -17.28 -9.90
C VAL A 280 -28.11 -17.88 -10.90
N LYS A 281 -27.73 -18.98 -11.59
CA LYS A 281 -28.60 -19.67 -12.56
C LYS A 281 -29.80 -20.36 -11.89
N PHE A 282 -29.65 -20.80 -10.65
CA PHE A 282 -30.74 -21.34 -9.82
C PHE A 282 -31.50 -20.25 -9.04
N ASN A 283 -31.10 -18.98 -9.17
CA ASN A 283 -31.65 -17.84 -8.43
C ASN A 283 -31.66 -18.03 -6.90
N VAL A 284 -30.66 -18.75 -6.36
CA VAL A 284 -30.48 -19.01 -4.93
C VAL A 284 -29.32 -18.21 -4.34
N THR A 285 -29.45 -17.84 -3.08
CA THR A 285 -28.41 -17.03 -2.39
C THR A 285 -27.33 -17.89 -1.75
N SER A 286 -27.64 -19.15 -1.46
CA SER A 286 -26.74 -20.09 -0.79
C SER A 286 -26.70 -21.43 -1.51
N ARG A 287 -25.52 -22.06 -1.54
CA ARG A 287 -25.35 -23.42 -2.12
C ARG A 287 -26.19 -24.48 -1.40
N HIS A 288 -26.57 -24.22 -0.14
CA HIS A 288 -27.41 -25.13 0.66
C HIS A 288 -28.87 -25.11 0.24
N GLN A 289 -29.28 -24.10 -0.55
CA GLN A 289 -30.62 -23.98 -1.13
C GLN A 289 -30.67 -24.59 -2.54
N LEU A 290 -29.58 -25.20 -3.03
CA LEU A 290 -29.60 -25.86 -4.33
C LEU A 290 -30.52 -27.10 -4.26
N PRO A 291 -31.52 -27.20 -5.17
CA PRO A 291 -32.49 -28.29 -5.17
C PRO A 291 -31.83 -29.61 -5.52
#